data_AF-A0A8B7DFQ2-F1
#
_entry.id   AF-A0A8B7DFQ2-F1
#
_cell.length_a   1.000
_cell.length_b   1.000
_cell.length_c   1.000
_cell.angle_alpha   90.00
_cell.angle_beta   90.00
_cell.angle_gamma   90.00
#
_symmetry.space_group_name_H-M   'P 1'
#
loop_
_entity.id
_entity.type
_entity.pdbx_description
1 polymer ?
#
loop_
_entity_poly.entity_id
_entity_poly.type
_entity_poly.pdbx_seq_one_letter_code
_entity_poly.pdbx_strand_id
1 'polypeptide(L)'
;MYLVNSCWIVERKNLSLINLSMQFPKYACLILLTLKFVYLFIKTLINRYKSSTKVSWMSFDDTNWKEEYMYKHVTTLLKKQDHFKPPEFQSSLSKHAIKTKLQSKIYKYTPEFQYSIRMLSSGFVSILVIYIIIIKIFIQYKIIIGHDGVEGKIIAISNIIIAIGWVESVQLNQYITGFKVSVYLALSLTIVTFLLVLFNSFKCYRTHILKLRKGDWSFLPSSLRRKQFNAITPTSLMVASMKFAGYQVAYSLWGCFIIFGIFFIVMFALSIEINNIIFKRFSVIMKYLPIIW
;
A
#
# COMPACT_ATOMS: atom_id res chain seq x y z
N MET A 1 2.68 7.96 46.86
CA MET A 1 1.88 9.01 46.18
C MET A 1 2.57 9.60 44.95
N TYR A 2 3.90 9.84 44.96
CA TYR A 2 4.63 10.36 43.79
C TYR A 2 4.73 9.41 42.57
N LEU A 3 4.75 8.09 42.76
CA LEU A 3 4.81 7.12 41.65
C LEU A 3 3.54 7.10 40.79
N VAL A 4 2.37 7.35 41.39
CA VAL A 4 1.09 7.35 40.68
C VAL A 4 1.02 8.56 39.74
N ASN A 5 1.42 9.76 40.21
CA ASN A 5 1.41 10.97 39.37
C ASN A 5 2.36 10.89 38.17
N SER A 6 3.52 10.24 38.31
CA SER A 6 4.45 10.04 37.19
C SER A 6 3.88 9.11 36.11
N CYS A 7 3.15 8.06 36.51
CA CYS A 7 2.49 7.14 35.58
C CYS A 7 1.41 7.86 34.75
N TRP A 8 0.54 8.65 35.39
CA TRP A 8 -0.52 9.42 34.69
C TRP A 8 0.04 10.48 33.71
N ILE A 9 1.19 11.09 34.00
CA ILE A 9 1.83 12.08 33.13
C ILE A 9 2.45 11.41 31.89
N VAL A 10 3.05 10.22 32.05
CA VAL A 10 3.59 9.42 30.93
C VAL A 10 2.45 8.87 30.06
N GLU A 11 1.36 8.41 30.66
CA GLU A 11 0.14 7.97 29.98
C GLU A 11 -0.46 9.10 29.12
N ARG A 12 -0.59 10.31 29.69
CA ARG A 12 -1.17 11.49 29.01
C ARG A 12 -0.28 11.96 27.85
N LYS A 13 1.04 11.93 28.00
CA LYS A 13 1.99 12.24 26.91
C LYS A 13 1.93 11.20 25.79
N ASN A 14 1.85 9.90 26.12
CA ASN A 14 1.69 8.83 25.15
C ASN A 14 0.35 8.96 24.38
N LEU A 15 -0.75 9.26 25.07
CA LEU A 15 -2.06 9.50 24.44
C LEU A 15 -2.03 10.71 23.50
N SER A 16 -1.32 11.78 23.86
CA SER A 16 -1.15 12.96 23.00
C SER A 16 -0.33 12.65 21.73
N LEU A 17 0.76 11.88 21.85
CA LEU A 17 1.58 11.42 20.74
C LEU A 17 0.80 10.49 19.80
N ILE A 18 -0.03 9.62 20.38
CA ILE A 18 -0.92 8.72 19.65
C ILE A 18 -1.97 9.50 18.83
N ASN A 19 -2.62 10.48 19.46
CA ASN A 19 -3.58 11.35 18.77
C ASN A 19 -2.91 12.16 17.66
N LEU A 20 -1.69 12.67 17.90
CA LEU A 20 -0.90 13.36 16.90
C LEU A 20 -0.55 12.45 15.71
N SER A 21 -0.14 11.21 15.98
CA SER A 21 0.20 10.23 14.93
C SER A 21 -1.02 9.83 14.09
N MET A 22 -2.21 9.69 14.68
CA MET A 22 -3.44 9.43 13.91
C MET A 22 -3.87 10.62 13.05
N GLN A 23 -3.63 11.85 13.51
CA GLN A 23 -4.02 13.07 12.81
C GLN A 23 -2.94 13.57 11.84
N PHE A 24 -1.74 12.98 11.88
CA PHE A 24 -0.61 13.34 11.02
C PHE A 24 -0.97 13.43 9.53
N PRO A 25 -1.69 12.47 8.92
CA PRO A 25 -2.09 12.58 7.51
C PRO A 25 -2.94 13.81 7.20
N LYS A 26 -3.82 14.20 8.14
CA LYS A 26 -4.69 15.36 8.00
C LYS A 26 -3.87 16.65 8.03
N TYR A 27 -2.98 16.78 9.01
CA TYR A 27 -2.10 17.94 9.13
C TYR A 27 -1.14 18.06 7.96
N ALA A 28 -0.53 16.95 7.52
CA ALA A 28 0.33 16.93 6.35
C ALA A 28 -0.41 17.39 5.09
N CYS A 29 -1.65 16.92 4.90
CA CYS A 29 -2.49 17.35 3.77
C CYS A 29 -2.83 18.84 3.84
N LEU A 30 -3.20 19.36 5.01
CA LEU A 30 -3.49 20.78 5.22
C LEU A 30 -2.26 21.65 4.96
N ILE A 31 -1.09 21.27 5.49
CA ILE A 31 0.16 21.99 5.27
C ILE A 31 0.51 22.03 3.78
N LEU A 32 0.39 20.91 3.07
CA LEU A 32 0.62 20.87 1.62
C LEU A 32 -0.35 21.77 0.86
N LEU A 33 -1.62 21.83 1.28
CA LEU A 33 -2.63 22.66 0.66
C LEU A 33 -2.34 24.15 0.91
N THR A 34 -1.98 24.52 2.14
CA THR A 34 -1.58 25.89 2.50
C THR A 34 -0.33 26.31 1.75
N LEU A 35 0.71 25.47 1.71
CA LEU A 35 1.94 25.75 0.96
C LEU A 35 1.66 25.93 -0.54
N LYS A 36 0.83 25.06 -1.13
CA LYS A 36 0.45 25.19 -2.54
C LYS A 36 -0.35 26.46 -2.79
N PHE A 37 -1.27 26.80 -1.89
CA PHE A 37 -2.05 28.04 -1.98
C PHE A 37 -1.15 29.27 -1.91
N VAL A 38 -0.26 29.35 -0.92
CA VAL A 38 0.71 30.44 -0.78
C VAL A 38 1.64 30.52 -2.00
N TYR A 39 2.14 29.38 -2.48
CA TYR A 39 2.97 29.33 -3.69
C TYR A 39 2.23 29.86 -4.92
N LEU A 40 0.99 29.40 -5.15
CA LEU A 40 0.17 29.87 -6.26
C LEU A 40 -0.14 31.35 -6.13
N PHE A 41 -0.45 31.82 -4.91
CA PHE A 41 -0.73 33.22 -4.61
C PHE A 41 0.48 34.12 -4.90
N ILE A 42 1.67 33.76 -4.40
CA ILE A 42 2.94 34.46 -4.70
C ILE A 42 3.21 34.43 -6.20
N LYS A 43 3.05 33.28 -6.86
CA LYS A 43 3.25 33.16 -8.31
C LYS A 43 2.30 34.07 -9.09
N THR A 44 1.02 34.14 -8.70
CA THR A 44 0.07 35.06 -9.32
C THR A 44 0.39 36.53 -9.04
N LEU A 45 0.88 36.87 -7.84
CA LEU A 45 1.33 38.23 -7.53
C LEU A 45 2.55 38.62 -8.37
N ILE A 46 3.57 37.74 -8.45
CA ILE A 46 4.75 37.95 -9.29
C ILE A 46 4.35 38.10 -10.75
N ASN A 47 3.45 37.24 -11.24
CA ASN A 47 2.97 37.32 -12.62
C ASN A 47 2.17 38.61 -12.86
N ARG A 48 1.35 39.07 -11.93
CA ARG A 48 0.64 40.37 -12.07
C ARG A 48 1.59 41.56 -12.03
N TYR A 49 2.59 41.52 -11.15
CA TYR A 49 3.63 42.56 -11.08
C TYR A 49 4.48 42.60 -12.36
N LYS A 50 4.86 41.44 -12.90
CA LYS A 50 5.56 41.34 -14.20
C LYS A 50 4.66 41.65 -15.40
N SER A 51 3.36 41.41 -15.30
CA SER A 51 2.38 41.55 -16.39
C SER A 51 1.54 42.82 -16.27
N SER A 52 2.14 43.92 -15.78
CA SER A 52 1.53 45.25 -15.84
C SER A 52 1.38 45.79 -17.28
N THR A 53 1.73 45.00 -18.31
CA THR A 53 1.60 45.37 -19.73
C THR A 53 0.61 44.49 -20.51
N LYS A 54 0.14 43.35 -19.98
CA LYS A 54 -0.96 42.56 -20.60
C LYS A 54 -1.78 41.88 -19.52
N VAL A 55 -2.91 42.50 -19.21
CA VAL A 55 -3.89 41.98 -18.26
C VAL A 55 -5.02 41.35 -19.05
N SER A 56 -4.96 40.03 -19.27
CA SER A 56 -6.11 39.22 -19.64
C SER A 56 -6.42 38.29 -18.48
N TRP A 57 -7.52 38.58 -17.76
CA TRP A 57 -7.99 37.79 -16.63
C TRP A 57 -8.63 36.45 -17.03
N MET A 58 -8.36 35.97 -18.24
CA MET A 58 -8.92 34.74 -18.82
C MET A 58 -7.87 33.86 -19.52
N SER A 59 -6.58 34.22 -19.52
CA SER A 59 -5.55 33.37 -20.13
C SER A 59 -5.01 32.34 -19.13
N PHE A 60 -5.86 31.38 -18.74
CA PHE A 60 -5.37 30.17 -18.08
C PHE A 60 -4.74 29.19 -19.07
N ASP A 61 -4.63 29.56 -20.35
CA ASP A 61 -4.30 28.62 -21.43
C ASP A 61 -3.44 29.22 -22.56
N ASP A 62 -2.55 30.16 -22.24
CA ASP A 62 -1.36 30.42 -23.07
C ASP A 62 -0.17 29.57 -22.60
N THR A 63 -0.44 28.40 -22.02
CA THR A 63 0.58 27.35 -21.94
C THR A 63 0.93 26.98 -23.37
N ASN A 64 2.15 27.31 -23.78
CA ASN A 64 2.79 26.90 -25.03
C ASN A 64 2.29 25.50 -25.42
N TRP A 65 1.28 25.39 -26.28
CA TRP A 65 0.56 24.14 -26.56
C TRP A 65 1.50 23.06 -27.12
N LYS A 66 2.66 23.49 -27.63
CA LYS A 66 3.79 22.63 -28.02
C LYS A 66 4.45 21.88 -26.86
N GLU A 67 4.32 22.36 -25.63
CA GLU A 67 4.78 21.70 -24.40
C GLU A 67 3.73 20.78 -23.80
N GLU A 68 2.49 20.91 -24.25
CA GLU A 68 1.38 20.13 -23.75
C GLU A 68 1.53 18.65 -24.12
N TYR A 69 1.10 17.79 -23.20
CA TYR A 69 1.20 16.35 -23.34
C TYR A 69 0.56 15.82 -24.63
N MET A 70 -0.59 16.38 -25.01
CA MET A 70 -1.33 15.98 -26.21
C MET A 70 -0.50 16.22 -27.47
N TYR A 71 0.16 17.37 -27.58
CA TYR A 71 1.00 17.71 -28.72
C TYR A 71 2.25 16.82 -28.82
N LYS A 72 2.97 16.60 -27.71
CA LYS A 72 4.12 15.67 -27.68
C LYS A 72 3.71 14.25 -28.06
N HIS A 73 2.57 13.78 -27.55
CA HIS A 73 2.08 12.45 -27.90
C HIS A 73 1.73 12.31 -29.39
N VAL A 74 1.00 13.28 -29.94
CA VAL A 74 0.61 13.27 -31.37
C VAL A 74 1.83 13.44 -32.26
N THR A 75 2.78 14.31 -31.92
CA THR A 75 4.03 14.45 -32.69
C THR A 75 4.91 13.21 -32.62
N THR A 76 4.94 12.48 -31.51
CA THR A 76 5.61 11.16 -31.46
C THR A 76 4.88 10.11 -32.29
N LEU A 77 3.55 10.13 -32.34
CA LEU A 77 2.78 9.24 -33.23
C LEU A 77 3.01 9.57 -34.71
N LEU A 78 3.10 10.85 -35.06
CA LEU A 78 3.33 11.34 -36.43
C LEU A 78 4.80 11.22 -36.85
N LYS A 79 5.74 11.32 -35.90
CA LYS A 79 7.14 10.92 -36.10
C LYS A 79 7.20 9.40 -36.19
N LYS A 80 6.88 8.88 -37.38
CA LYS A 80 7.22 7.53 -37.77
C LYS A 80 8.69 7.27 -37.42
N GLN A 81 8.92 6.35 -36.49
CA GLN A 81 10.25 6.02 -36.01
C GLN A 81 10.89 5.08 -37.06
N ASP A 82 11.81 5.61 -37.87
CA ASP A 82 12.67 4.87 -38.82
C ASP A 82 13.67 3.90 -38.15
N HIS A 83 13.49 3.56 -36.87
CA HIS A 83 14.38 2.65 -36.16
C HIS A 83 13.61 1.74 -35.20
N PHE A 84 12.93 0.73 -35.75
CA PHE A 84 12.77 -0.56 -35.08
C PHE A 84 13.61 -1.60 -35.83
N LYS A 85 14.94 -1.55 -35.66
CA LYS A 85 15.74 -2.76 -35.83
C LYS A 85 15.50 -3.60 -34.56
N PRO A 86 14.90 -4.79 -34.64
CA PRO A 86 14.92 -5.70 -33.50
C PRO A 86 16.38 -5.99 -33.14
N PRO A 87 16.77 -6.00 -31.85
CA PRO A 87 18.10 -6.43 -31.48
C PRO A 87 18.25 -7.89 -31.90
N GLU A 88 19.16 -8.14 -32.83
CA GLU A 88 19.58 -9.47 -33.21
C GLU A 88 19.95 -10.25 -31.95
N PHE A 89 19.45 -11.47 -31.98
CA PHE A 89 19.66 -12.54 -31.02
C PHE A 89 21.16 -12.78 -30.82
N GLN A 90 21.79 -12.08 -29.87
CA GLN A 90 23.14 -12.42 -29.41
C GLN A 90 23.04 -13.20 -28.10
N SER A 91 22.95 -14.50 -28.28
CA SER A 91 23.08 -15.54 -27.27
C SER A 91 24.47 -15.48 -26.62
N SER A 92 24.60 -14.79 -25.48
CA SER A 92 25.61 -15.16 -24.47
C SER A 92 25.30 -14.58 -23.09
N LEU A 93 25.42 -15.46 -22.09
CA LEU A 93 25.51 -15.26 -20.64
C LEU A 93 24.25 -14.89 -19.82
N SER A 94 23.78 -15.94 -19.13
CA SER A 94 22.52 -16.20 -18.43
C SER A 94 22.17 -15.35 -17.19
N LYS A 95 22.94 -14.32 -16.83
CA LYS A 95 22.61 -13.46 -15.67
C LYS A 95 22.12 -12.05 -16.08
N HIS A 96 22.57 -11.52 -17.22
CA HIS A 96 22.08 -10.23 -17.72
C HIS A 96 20.74 -10.32 -18.43
N ALA A 97 20.44 -11.43 -19.12
CA ALA A 97 19.15 -11.65 -19.78
C ALA A 97 17.95 -11.66 -18.81
N ILE A 98 18.13 -12.15 -17.59
CA ILE A 98 17.07 -12.12 -16.56
C ILE A 98 16.91 -10.70 -16.02
N LYS A 99 18.00 -9.98 -15.76
CA LYS A 99 17.97 -8.60 -15.27
C LYS A 99 17.37 -7.64 -16.31
N THR A 100 17.68 -7.79 -17.60
CA THR A 100 17.10 -6.99 -18.69
C THR A 100 15.68 -7.40 -19.05
N LYS A 101 15.31 -8.70 -18.96
CA LYS A 101 13.90 -9.12 -19.03
C LYS A 101 13.09 -8.59 -17.85
N LEU A 102 13.67 -8.56 -16.65
CA LEU A 102 13.02 -8.01 -15.47
C LEU A 102 12.91 -6.49 -15.57
N GLN A 103 13.95 -5.77 -16.02
CA GLN A 103 13.91 -4.32 -16.24
C GLN A 103 12.93 -3.91 -17.35
N SER A 104 12.94 -4.60 -18.49
CA SER A 104 11.99 -4.36 -19.58
C SER A 104 10.54 -4.72 -19.20
N LYS A 105 10.37 -5.67 -18.27
CA LYS A 105 9.07 -6.03 -17.72
C LYS A 105 8.67 -5.12 -16.56
N ILE A 106 9.59 -4.53 -15.79
CA ILE A 106 9.33 -3.75 -14.58
C ILE A 106 8.94 -2.31 -14.91
N TYR A 107 9.62 -1.64 -15.85
CA TYR A 107 9.28 -0.26 -16.17
C TYR A 107 9.93 0.22 -17.46
N LYS A 108 9.22 0.12 -18.61
CA LYS A 108 9.56 0.96 -19.77
C LYS A 108 9.10 2.37 -19.44
N TYR A 109 10.00 3.29 -19.09
CA TYR A 109 9.65 4.70 -18.93
C TYR A 109 9.20 5.24 -20.29
N THR A 110 7.93 5.65 -20.41
CA THR A 110 7.50 6.47 -21.55
C THR A 110 7.24 7.85 -20.98
N PRO A 111 7.99 8.90 -21.38
CA PRO A 111 7.77 10.27 -20.92
C PRO A 111 6.37 10.81 -21.29
N GLU A 112 5.63 10.06 -22.10
CA GLU A 112 4.30 10.40 -22.62
C GLU A 112 3.15 9.64 -21.93
N PHE A 113 3.23 9.27 -20.66
CA PHE A 113 2.06 8.69 -19.98
C PHE A 113 1.76 9.40 -18.67
N GLN A 114 0.65 10.14 -18.64
CA GLN A 114 0.10 10.73 -17.42
C GLN A 114 -0.97 9.81 -16.83
N TYR A 115 -0.85 9.54 -15.52
CA TYR A 115 -1.88 8.79 -14.80
C TYR A 115 -3.14 9.65 -14.63
N SER A 116 -4.32 9.02 -14.69
CA SER A 116 -5.57 9.69 -14.33
C SER A 116 -5.52 10.14 -12.88
N ILE A 117 -5.88 11.40 -12.61
CA ILE A 117 -5.95 11.98 -11.27
C ILE A 117 -6.77 11.09 -10.34
N ARG A 118 -7.85 10.48 -10.86
CA ARG A 118 -8.70 9.57 -10.07
C ARG A 118 -7.94 8.34 -9.57
N MET A 119 -7.18 7.68 -10.44
CA MET A 119 -6.40 6.48 -10.07
C MET A 119 -5.30 6.83 -9.06
N LEU A 120 -4.61 7.96 -9.26
CA LEU A 120 -3.58 8.42 -8.34
C LEU A 120 -4.18 8.78 -6.97
N SER A 121 -5.30 9.50 -6.97
CA SER A 121 -6.01 9.89 -5.74
C SER A 121 -6.50 8.67 -4.96
N SER A 122 -7.09 7.67 -5.62
CA SER A 122 -7.55 6.44 -4.95
C SER A 122 -6.39 5.65 -4.38
N GLY A 123 -5.25 5.57 -5.08
CA GLY A 123 -4.06 4.88 -4.55
C GLY A 123 -3.48 5.59 -3.33
N PHE A 124 -3.39 6.92 -3.37
CA PHE A 124 -2.92 7.72 -2.24
C PHE A 124 -3.84 7.59 -1.02
N VAL A 125 -5.16 7.68 -1.24
CA VAL A 125 -6.16 7.49 -0.17
C VAL A 125 -6.06 6.07 0.41
N SER A 126 -5.93 5.02 -0.41
CA SER A 126 -5.76 3.66 0.10
C SER A 126 -4.54 3.54 1.04
N ILE A 127 -3.39 4.12 0.67
CA ILE A 127 -2.20 4.15 1.54
C ILE A 127 -2.50 4.84 2.87
N LEU A 128 -3.16 6.00 2.83
CA LEU A 128 -3.50 6.76 4.04
C LEU A 128 -4.44 6.00 4.97
N VAL A 129 -5.47 5.35 4.44
CA VAL A 129 -6.41 4.60 5.28
C VAL A 129 -5.73 3.40 5.92
N ILE A 130 -4.89 2.68 5.17
CA ILE A 130 -4.12 1.54 5.71
C ILE A 130 -3.15 2.00 6.78
N TYR A 131 -2.47 3.14 6.59
CA TYR A 131 -1.62 3.75 7.62
C TYR A 131 -2.38 4.00 8.92
N ILE A 132 -3.58 4.60 8.85
CA ILE A 132 -4.42 4.86 10.03
C ILE A 132 -4.83 3.56 10.71
N ILE A 133 -5.20 2.53 9.95
CA ILE A 133 -5.59 1.22 10.50
C ILE A 133 -4.42 0.55 11.20
N ILE A 134 -3.25 0.55 10.60
CA ILE A 134 -2.05 -0.04 11.19
C ILE A 134 -1.72 0.63 12.53
N ILE A 135 -1.75 1.97 12.57
CA ILE A 135 -1.52 2.71 13.81
C ILE A 135 -2.57 2.35 14.86
N LYS A 136 -3.85 2.26 14.46
CA LYS A 136 -4.91 1.82 15.38
C LYS A 136 -4.66 0.42 15.92
N ILE A 137 -4.25 -0.52 15.07
CA ILE A 137 -3.92 -1.89 15.50
C ILE A 137 -2.75 -1.86 16.48
N PHE A 138 -1.69 -1.10 16.21
CA PHE A 138 -0.55 -0.95 17.11
C PHE A 138 -0.93 -0.36 18.47
N ILE A 139 -1.79 0.66 18.47
CA ILE A 139 -2.26 1.29 19.70
C ILE A 139 -3.12 0.33 20.50
N GLN A 140 -4.09 -0.32 19.86
CA GLN A 140 -4.92 -1.33 20.54
C GLN A 140 -4.06 -2.45 21.11
N TYR A 141 -3.10 -2.95 20.33
CA TYR A 141 -2.15 -3.96 20.79
C TYR A 141 -1.31 -3.47 21.98
N LYS A 142 -0.78 -2.23 21.94
CA LYS A 142 -0.01 -1.64 23.04
C LYS A 142 -0.87 -1.36 24.28
N ILE A 143 -2.14 -0.99 24.12
CA ILE A 143 -3.06 -0.77 25.25
C ILE A 143 -3.40 -2.11 25.90
N ILE A 144 -3.71 -3.13 25.09
CA ILE A 144 -4.08 -4.46 25.59
C ILE A 144 -2.90 -5.11 26.33
N ILE A 145 -1.68 -4.97 25.80
CA ILE A 145 -0.50 -5.62 26.39
C ILE A 145 0.22 -4.72 27.40
N GLY A 146 0.26 -3.42 27.17
CA GLY A 146 1.01 -2.45 27.99
C GLY A 146 0.24 -1.91 29.18
N HIS A 147 -1.03 -2.26 29.38
CA HIS A 147 -1.68 -2.02 30.66
C HIS A 147 -1.10 -3.00 31.66
N ASP A 148 -0.32 -2.52 32.63
CA ASP A 148 0.30 -3.33 33.70
C ASP A 148 -0.73 -4.24 34.42
N GLY A 149 -2.01 -3.86 34.43
CA GLY A 149 -3.10 -4.70 34.95
C GLY A 149 -3.52 -5.89 34.07
N VAL A 150 -3.24 -5.87 32.76
CA VAL A 150 -3.48 -7.00 31.84
C VAL A 150 -2.28 -7.94 31.80
N GLU A 151 -1.04 -7.45 31.86
CA GLU A 151 0.10 -8.33 32.16
C GLU A 151 -0.12 -9.01 33.52
N GLY A 152 -0.58 -8.28 34.54
CA GLY A 152 -0.99 -8.87 35.82
C GLY A 152 -2.11 -9.92 35.70
N LYS A 153 -3.09 -9.75 34.81
CA LYS A 153 -4.14 -10.75 34.55
C LYS A 153 -3.66 -11.94 33.72
N ILE A 154 -2.79 -11.72 32.74
CA ILE A 154 -2.17 -12.80 31.94
C ILE A 154 -1.23 -13.60 32.84
N ILE A 155 -0.49 -12.94 33.73
CA ILE A 155 0.35 -13.55 34.77
C ILE A 155 -0.54 -14.29 35.79
N ALA A 156 -1.68 -13.73 36.20
CA ALA A 156 -2.61 -14.42 37.09
C ALA A 156 -3.24 -15.67 36.44
N ILE A 157 -3.65 -15.58 35.17
CA ILE A 157 -4.14 -16.73 34.39
C ILE A 157 -3.02 -17.74 34.17
N SER A 158 -1.79 -17.29 33.88
CA SER A 158 -0.65 -18.19 33.74
C SER A 158 -0.34 -18.89 35.06
N ASN A 159 -0.40 -18.18 36.19
CA ASN A 159 -0.18 -18.75 37.52
C ASN A 159 -1.26 -19.78 37.87
N ILE A 160 -2.51 -19.57 37.46
CA ILE A 160 -3.58 -20.57 37.59
C ILE A 160 -3.27 -21.79 36.72
N ILE A 161 -2.84 -21.61 35.46
CA ILE A 161 -2.49 -22.72 34.56
C ILE A 161 -1.27 -23.52 35.07
N ILE A 162 -0.28 -22.82 35.63
CA ILE A 162 0.89 -23.42 36.29
C ILE A 162 0.45 -24.18 37.56
N ALA A 163 -0.46 -23.61 38.35
CA ALA A 163 -0.99 -24.25 39.56
C ALA A 163 -1.82 -25.51 39.27
N ILE A 164 -2.46 -25.58 38.10
CA ILE A 164 -3.19 -26.77 37.62
C ILE A 164 -2.19 -27.80 37.03
N GLY A 165 -0.90 -27.47 36.88
CA GLY A 165 0.16 -28.39 36.46
C GLY A 165 0.20 -28.70 34.95
N TRP A 166 -0.51 -27.92 34.13
CA TRP A 166 -0.61 -28.21 32.68
C TRP A 166 0.62 -27.80 31.88
N VAL A 167 1.32 -26.73 32.29
CA VAL A 167 2.43 -26.14 31.56
C VAL A 167 3.41 -25.48 32.54
N GLU A 168 4.71 -25.65 32.30
CA GLU A 168 5.78 -25.01 33.08
C GLU A 168 5.86 -23.51 32.77
N SER A 169 6.09 -22.67 33.78
CA SER A 169 6.02 -21.19 33.68
C SER A 169 6.88 -20.60 32.56
N VAL A 170 8.04 -21.23 32.31
CA VAL A 170 9.00 -20.84 31.27
C VAL A 170 8.41 -21.01 29.86
N GLN A 171 7.60 -22.05 29.63
CA GLN A 171 7.02 -22.36 28.32
C GLN A 171 5.92 -21.37 27.95
N LEU A 172 5.10 -20.97 28.92
CA LEU A 172 3.99 -20.04 28.70
C LEU A 172 4.49 -18.65 28.28
N ASN A 173 5.57 -18.17 28.89
CA ASN A 173 6.19 -16.89 28.51
C ASN A 173 6.74 -16.90 27.08
N GLN A 174 7.25 -18.05 26.61
CA GLN A 174 7.74 -18.20 25.25
C GLN A 174 6.62 -18.29 24.21
N TYR A 175 5.46 -18.90 24.54
CA TYR A 175 4.29 -18.84 23.66
C TYR A 175 3.73 -17.41 23.56
N ILE A 176 3.70 -16.67 24.66
CA ILE A 176 3.31 -15.24 24.64
C ILE A 176 4.30 -14.45 23.78
N THR A 177 5.60 -14.66 23.96
CA THR A 177 6.64 -13.98 23.16
C THR A 177 6.50 -14.35 21.68
N GLY A 178 6.25 -15.62 21.37
CA GLY A 178 6.02 -16.11 20.02
C GLY A 178 4.79 -15.47 19.36
N PHE A 179 3.68 -15.36 20.10
CA PHE A 179 2.50 -14.61 19.66
C PHE A 179 2.83 -13.15 19.38
N LYS A 180 3.55 -12.47 20.28
CA LYS A 180 3.94 -11.07 20.11
C LYS A 180 4.75 -10.90 18.81
N VAL A 181 5.78 -11.73 18.60
CA VAL A 181 6.64 -11.69 17.40
C VAL A 181 5.84 -12.00 16.12
N SER A 182 4.94 -12.98 16.15
CA SER A 182 4.08 -13.34 15.02
C SER A 182 3.26 -12.16 14.53
N VAL A 183 2.65 -11.38 15.43
CA VAL A 183 1.84 -10.20 15.07
C VAL A 183 2.70 -9.15 14.36
N TYR A 184 3.90 -8.83 14.88
CA TYR A 184 4.79 -7.85 14.26
C TYR A 184 5.24 -8.29 12.86
N LEU A 185 5.61 -9.56 12.69
CA LEU A 185 6.05 -10.11 11.41
C LEU A 185 4.90 -10.14 10.38
N ALA A 186 3.72 -10.62 10.78
CA ALA A 186 2.56 -10.68 9.90
C ALA A 186 2.14 -9.29 9.43
N LEU A 187 2.17 -8.30 10.32
CA LEU A 187 1.85 -6.92 9.96
C LEU A 187 2.88 -6.32 8.99
N SER A 188 4.17 -6.52 9.25
CA SER A 188 5.25 -6.05 8.35
C SER A 188 5.11 -6.62 6.94
N LEU A 189 4.89 -7.94 6.84
CA LEU A 189 4.67 -8.61 5.56
C LEU A 189 3.40 -8.12 4.85
N THR A 190 2.33 -7.85 5.59
CA THR A 190 1.10 -7.29 5.03
C THR A 190 1.34 -5.91 4.41
N ILE A 191 2.14 -5.06 5.05
CA ILE A 191 2.47 -3.72 4.52
C ILE A 191 3.27 -3.84 3.22
N VAL A 192 4.32 -4.68 3.22
CA VAL A 192 5.17 -4.87 2.05
C VAL A 192 4.37 -5.43 0.88
N THR A 193 3.56 -6.46 1.13
CA THR A 193 2.70 -7.07 0.09
C THR A 193 1.65 -6.08 -0.42
N PHE A 194 1.03 -5.29 0.45
CA PHE A 194 0.09 -4.26 0.03
C PHE A 194 0.75 -3.23 -0.91
N LEU A 195 1.93 -2.72 -0.56
CA LEU A 195 2.67 -1.79 -1.43
C LEU A 195 3.05 -2.43 -2.76
N LEU A 196 3.52 -3.68 -2.76
CA LEU A 196 3.85 -4.41 -3.99
C LEU A 196 2.63 -4.60 -4.89
N VAL A 197 1.49 -4.98 -4.32
CA VAL A 197 0.23 -5.11 -5.05
C VAL A 197 -0.18 -3.77 -5.63
N LEU A 198 -0.11 -2.68 -4.86
CA LEU A 198 -0.45 -1.35 -5.32
C LEU A 198 0.44 -0.89 -6.49
N PHE A 199 1.76 -1.06 -6.40
CA PHE A 199 2.67 -0.75 -7.50
C PHE A 199 2.38 -1.61 -8.74
N ASN A 200 2.10 -2.90 -8.54
CA ASN A 200 1.71 -3.79 -9.63
C ASN A 200 0.38 -3.34 -10.27
N SER A 201 -0.59 -2.88 -9.49
CA SER A 201 -1.85 -2.32 -9.99
C SER A 201 -1.62 -1.08 -10.85
N PHE A 202 -0.76 -0.14 -10.44
CA PHE A 202 -0.42 1.03 -11.26
C PHE A 202 0.22 0.64 -12.59
N LYS A 203 1.13 -0.32 -12.55
CA LYS A 203 1.82 -0.84 -13.74
C LYS A 203 0.86 -1.57 -14.69
N CYS A 204 -0.03 -2.40 -14.14
CA CYS A 204 -1.06 -3.11 -14.89
C CYS A 204 -2.04 -2.12 -15.51
N TYR A 205 -2.51 -1.13 -14.74
CA TYR A 205 -3.36 -0.04 -15.22
C TYR A 205 -2.74 0.68 -16.42
N ARG A 206 -1.48 1.11 -16.30
CA ARG A 206 -0.76 1.77 -17.39
C ARG A 206 -0.72 0.91 -18.66
N THR A 207 -0.40 -0.37 -18.50
CA THR A 207 -0.34 -1.31 -19.62
C THR A 207 -1.71 -1.46 -20.30
N HIS A 208 -2.78 -1.56 -19.53
CA HIS A 208 -4.14 -1.68 -20.06
C HIS A 208 -4.59 -0.41 -20.79
N ILE A 209 -4.33 0.78 -20.24
CA ILE A 209 -4.67 2.04 -20.91
C ILE A 209 -3.90 2.21 -22.23
N LEU A 210 -2.61 1.84 -22.27
CA LEU A 210 -1.82 1.89 -23.49
C LEU A 210 -2.33 0.91 -24.56
N LYS A 211 -2.79 -0.28 -24.18
CA LYS A 211 -3.43 -1.24 -25.10
C LYS A 211 -4.77 -0.72 -25.62
N LEU A 212 -5.60 -0.14 -24.74
CA LEU A 212 -6.86 0.49 -25.12
C LEU A 212 -6.66 1.62 -26.12
N ARG A 213 -5.64 2.45 -25.94
CA ARG A 213 -5.32 3.53 -26.88
C ARG A 213 -4.94 3.01 -28.27
N LYS A 214 -4.35 1.80 -28.35
CA LYS A 214 -4.03 1.12 -29.60
C LYS A 214 -5.23 0.39 -30.23
N GLY A 215 -6.40 0.39 -29.57
CA GLY A 215 -7.57 -0.37 -30.01
C GLY A 215 -7.47 -1.87 -29.77
N ASP A 216 -6.54 -2.33 -28.92
CA ASP A 216 -6.44 -3.75 -28.55
C ASP A 216 -7.37 -4.05 -27.36
N TRP A 217 -8.50 -4.68 -27.65
CA TRP A 217 -9.54 -5.06 -26.68
C TRP A 217 -9.45 -6.53 -26.24
N SER A 218 -8.39 -7.24 -26.64
CA SER A 218 -8.22 -8.68 -26.37
C SER A 218 -8.16 -9.01 -24.87
N PHE A 219 -7.70 -8.07 -24.06
CA PHE A 219 -7.55 -8.24 -22.61
C PHE A 219 -8.84 -8.02 -21.82
N LEU A 220 -9.88 -7.41 -22.42
CA LEU A 220 -11.13 -7.18 -21.70
C LEU A 220 -11.90 -8.50 -21.53
N PRO A 221 -12.57 -8.68 -20.38
CA PRO A 221 -13.52 -9.77 -20.17
C PRO A 221 -14.52 -9.84 -21.32
N SER A 222 -14.84 -11.06 -21.76
CA SER A 222 -15.81 -11.32 -22.83
C SER A 222 -17.18 -10.70 -22.55
N SER A 223 -17.56 -10.56 -21.27
CA SER A 223 -18.77 -9.89 -20.80
C SER A 223 -18.81 -8.39 -21.13
N LEU A 224 -17.68 -7.69 -21.02
CA LEU A 224 -17.56 -6.27 -21.37
C LEU A 224 -17.45 -6.08 -22.88
N ARG A 225 -16.70 -6.96 -23.55
CA ARG A 225 -16.54 -6.94 -25.01
C ARG A 225 -17.89 -7.10 -25.73
N ARG A 226 -18.73 -8.03 -25.26
CA ARG A 226 -20.08 -8.28 -25.82
C ARG A 226 -21.07 -7.15 -25.48
N LYS A 227 -21.01 -6.60 -24.26
CA LYS A 227 -21.89 -5.49 -23.84
C LYS A 227 -21.57 -4.17 -24.56
N GLN A 228 -20.31 -3.91 -24.90
CA GLN A 228 -19.91 -2.70 -25.62
C GLN A 228 -20.47 -2.66 -27.05
N PHE A 229 -20.61 -3.82 -27.71
CA PHE A 229 -21.26 -3.92 -29.02
C PHE A 229 -22.80 -3.80 -28.95
N ASN A 230 -23.42 -4.10 -27.80
CA ASN A 230 -24.88 -4.20 -27.66
C ASN A 230 -25.47 -3.23 -26.62
N ALA A 231 -24.96 -1.99 -26.51
CA ALA A 231 -25.46 -0.91 -25.64
C ALA A 231 -24.94 -0.90 -24.19
N ILE A 232 -23.70 -0.44 -23.99
CA ILE A 232 -23.34 0.20 -22.72
C ILE A 232 -23.97 1.59 -22.73
N THR A 233 -24.99 1.82 -21.90
CA THR A 233 -25.58 3.15 -21.75
C THR A 233 -24.54 4.09 -21.13
N PRO A 234 -24.29 5.29 -21.68
CA PRO A 234 -23.28 6.22 -21.18
C PRO A 234 -23.47 6.58 -19.70
N THR A 235 -24.72 6.58 -19.22
CA THR A 235 -25.09 6.79 -17.82
C THR A 235 -24.51 5.71 -16.90
N SER A 236 -24.60 4.43 -17.29
CA SER A 236 -24.07 3.32 -16.51
C SER A 236 -22.55 3.38 -16.37
N LEU A 237 -21.86 3.78 -17.45
CA LEU A 237 -20.41 3.94 -17.45
C LEU A 237 -19.98 5.11 -16.55
N MET A 238 -20.70 6.24 -16.62
CA MET A 238 -20.45 7.40 -15.75
C MET A 238 -20.63 7.04 -14.27
N VAL A 239 -21.71 6.35 -13.92
CA VAL A 239 -21.96 5.90 -12.54
C VAL A 239 -20.87 4.93 -12.05
N ALA A 240 -20.45 3.97 -12.88
CA ALA A 240 -19.36 3.05 -12.55
C ALA A 240 -18.03 3.82 -12.33
N SER A 241 -17.78 4.81 -13.18
CA SER A 241 -16.62 5.69 -13.12
C SER A 241 -16.60 6.51 -11.81
N MET A 242 -17.75 7.01 -11.36
CA MET A 242 -17.89 7.74 -10.09
C MET A 242 -17.68 6.84 -8.86
N LYS A 243 -18.21 5.61 -8.89
CA LYS A 243 -18.10 4.66 -7.76
C LYS A 243 -16.72 4.02 -7.64
N PHE A 244 -15.91 4.07 -8.69
CA PHE A 244 -14.60 3.43 -8.76
C PHE A 244 -13.69 3.73 -7.56
N ALA A 245 -13.54 5.00 -7.18
CA ALA A 245 -12.62 5.38 -6.12
C ALA A 245 -13.02 4.80 -4.76
N GLY A 246 -14.31 4.80 -4.43
CA GLY A 246 -14.83 4.22 -3.19
C GLY A 246 -14.63 2.70 -3.15
N TYR A 247 -14.98 2.01 -4.24
CA TYR A 247 -14.76 0.56 -4.34
C TYR A 247 -13.28 0.19 -4.24
N GLN A 248 -12.40 0.94 -4.89
CA GLN A 248 -10.96 0.68 -4.85
C GLN A 248 -10.41 0.73 -3.42
N VAL A 249 -10.81 1.73 -2.63
CA VAL A 249 -10.38 1.86 -1.23
C VAL A 249 -10.97 0.75 -0.38
N ALA A 250 -12.27 0.46 -0.51
CA ALA A 250 -12.94 -0.59 0.25
C ALA A 250 -12.33 -1.99 0.01
N TYR A 251 -12.04 -2.35 -1.24
CA TYR A 251 -11.38 -3.62 -1.55
C TYR A 251 -9.93 -3.67 -1.05
N SER A 252 -9.22 -2.54 -1.09
CA SER A 252 -7.88 -2.45 -0.51
C SER A 252 -7.89 -2.77 0.99
N LEU A 253 -8.89 -2.26 1.71
CA LEU A 253 -9.08 -2.53 3.14
C LEU A 253 -9.36 -4.00 3.43
N TRP A 254 -10.37 -4.57 2.76
CA TRP A 254 -10.72 -5.98 2.92
C TRP A 254 -9.56 -6.90 2.56
N GLY A 255 -8.85 -6.60 1.47
CA GLY A 255 -7.65 -7.34 1.08
C GLY A 255 -6.57 -7.32 2.15
N CYS A 256 -6.30 -6.17 2.76
CA CYS A 256 -5.34 -6.07 3.86
C CYS A 256 -5.76 -6.90 5.08
N PHE A 257 -7.04 -6.87 5.48
CA PHE A 257 -7.51 -7.68 6.61
C PHE A 257 -7.35 -9.18 6.37
N ILE A 258 -7.69 -9.65 5.17
CA ILE A 258 -7.57 -11.06 4.81
C ILE A 258 -6.11 -11.50 4.78
N ILE A 259 -5.24 -10.73 4.11
CA ILE A 259 -3.81 -11.04 4.02
C ILE A 259 -3.16 -11.04 5.41
N PHE A 260 -3.50 -10.06 6.26
CA PHE A 260 -3.03 -10.02 7.63
C PHE A 260 -3.45 -11.27 8.42
N GLY A 261 -4.73 -11.66 8.33
CA GLY A 261 -5.23 -12.86 9.00
C GLY A 261 -4.50 -14.14 8.56
N ILE A 262 -4.27 -14.31 7.25
CA ILE A 262 -3.54 -15.46 6.71
C ILE A 262 -2.09 -15.45 7.20
N PHE A 263 -1.38 -14.33 7.10
CA PHE A 263 0.01 -14.26 7.56
C PHE A 263 0.13 -14.46 9.07
N PHE A 264 -0.82 -13.95 9.85
CA PHE A 264 -0.84 -14.16 11.29
C PHE A 264 -0.98 -15.64 11.64
N ILE A 265 -1.93 -16.36 11.01
CA ILE A 265 -2.11 -17.81 11.24
C ILE A 265 -0.84 -18.59 10.87
N VAL A 266 -0.26 -18.30 9.71
CA VAL A 266 0.97 -18.97 9.25
C VAL A 266 2.15 -18.70 10.19
N MET A 267 2.38 -17.43 10.56
CA MET A 267 3.49 -17.06 11.44
C MET A 267 3.30 -17.60 12.86
N PHE A 268 2.07 -17.64 13.36
CA PHE A 268 1.77 -18.23 14.66
C PHE A 268 2.00 -19.75 14.66
N ALA A 269 1.56 -20.46 13.63
CA ALA A 269 1.82 -21.90 13.48
C ALA A 269 3.33 -22.20 13.43
N LEU A 270 4.09 -21.41 12.66
CA LEU A 270 5.56 -21.51 12.61
C LEU A 270 6.19 -21.24 13.97
N SER A 271 5.70 -20.23 14.72
CA SER A 271 6.21 -19.94 16.06
C SER A 271 5.97 -21.10 17.04
N ILE A 272 4.85 -21.80 16.95
CA ILE A 272 4.56 -22.99 17.78
C ILE A 272 5.52 -24.12 17.43
N GLU A 273 5.73 -24.40 16.14
CA GLU A 273 6.63 -25.46 15.70
C GLU A 273 8.09 -25.18 16.10
N ILE A 274 8.56 -23.94 15.98
CA ILE A 274 9.90 -23.55 16.43
C ILE A 274 10.06 -23.78 17.94
N ASN A 275 9.07 -23.37 18.75
CA ASN A 275 9.09 -23.62 20.18
C ASN A 275 9.09 -25.14 20.48
N ASN A 276 8.30 -25.95 19.78
CA ASN A 276 8.28 -27.39 19.97
C ASN A 276 9.62 -28.06 19.64
N ILE A 277 10.33 -27.59 18.60
CA ILE A 277 11.68 -28.06 18.25
C ILE A 277 12.70 -27.72 19.35
N ILE A 278 12.68 -26.47 19.84
CA ILE A 278 13.62 -26.01 20.89
C ILE A 278 13.47 -26.84 22.17
N PHE A 279 12.24 -27.22 22.54
CA PHE A 279 11.96 -28.03 23.73
C PHE A 279 12.08 -29.55 23.51
N LYS A 280 12.57 -29.99 22.34
CA LYS A 280 12.65 -31.41 21.95
C LYS A 280 11.33 -32.16 22.16
N ARG A 281 10.19 -31.48 22.02
CA ARG A 281 8.87 -32.12 22.02
C ARG A 281 8.58 -32.64 20.61
N PHE A 282 7.67 -33.60 20.48
CA PHE A 282 7.24 -34.16 19.19
C PHE A 282 6.80 -33.04 18.22
N SER A 283 7.70 -32.55 17.39
CA SER A 283 7.34 -31.64 16.29
C SER A 283 6.68 -32.49 15.21
N VAL A 284 5.54 -32.02 14.73
CA VAL A 284 4.81 -32.66 13.64
C VAL A 284 5.70 -32.76 12.41
N ILE A 285 6.55 -31.75 12.17
CA ILE A 285 7.52 -31.70 11.07
C ILE A 285 8.53 -32.85 11.18
N MET A 286 9.08 -33.10 12.38
CA MET A 286 10.03 -34.19 12.62
C MET A 286 9.42 -35.59 12.42
N LYS A 287 8.09 -35.72 12.57
CA LYS A 287 7.37 -36.98 12.32
C LYS A 287 7.18 -37.27 10.83
N TYR A 288 7.03 -36.23 9.99
CA TYR A 288 6.86 -36.38 8.54
C TYR A 288 8.16 -36.26 7.74
N LEU A 289 9.22 -35.67 8.31
CA LEU A 289 10.54 -35.59 7.69
C LEU A 289 11.10 -36.97 7.26
N PRO A 290 11.04 -38.04 8.09
CA PRO A 290 11.56 -39.37 7.71
C PRO A 290 10.60 -40.17 6.81
N ILE A 291 9.42 -39.65 6.48
CA ILE A 291 8.50 -40.29 5.51
C ILE A 291 8.76 -39.77 4.08
N ILE A 292 9.37 -38.58 3.97
CA ILE A 292 9.71 -37.94 2.69
C ILE A 292 11.15 -38.28 2.26
N TRP A 293 12.00 -38.72 3.19
CA TRP A 293 13.38 -39.13 2.97
C TRP A 293 13.47 -40.66 2.86
#